data_AF-A0A165HUW4-F1
#
_entry.id   AF-A0A165HUW4-F1
#
_cell.length_a   1.000
_cell.length_b   1.000
_cell.length_c   1.000
_cell.angle_alpha   90.00
_cell.angle_beta   90.00
_cell.angle_gamma   90.00
#
_symmetry.space_group_name_H-M   'P 1'
#
loop_
_entity.id
_entity.type
_entity.pdbx_description
1 polymer ?
#
loop_
_entity_poly.entity_id
_entity_poly.type
_entity_poly.pdbx_seq_one_letter_code
_entity_poly.pdbx_strand_id
1 'polypeptide(L)'
;MAEESWDTAKASHLVEDNYRLWVIKMQVVLVQKDLWEQVDIECWFKLRNTHRAKGFITELAKWWTFYYVQMQESESCQGWIARVKALVRALKEVNVEVDEIQKVLVLVMGLMDKYG
;
A
#
# COMPACT_ATOMS: atom_id res chain seq x y z
N MET A 1 -24.60 -14.57 12.88
CA MET A 1 -24.70 -13.36 12.03
C MET A 1 -24.38 -12.20 12.95
N ALA A 2 -23.15 -11.68 12.88
CA ALA A 2 -22.74 -10.55 13.70
C ALA A 2 -23.05 -9.29 12.92
N GLU A 3 -23.99 -8.49 13.41
CA GLU A 3 -24.17 -7.10 12.99
C GLU A 3 -22.89 -6.34 13.39
N GLU A 4 -22.04 -6.03 12.42
CA GLU A 4 -21.02 -5.01 12.61
C GLU A 4 -21.75 -3.67 12.79
N SER A 5 -21.98 -3.30 14.03
CA SER A 5 -22.39 -1.95 14.40
C SER A 5 -21.30 -0.99 13.94
N TRP A 6 -21.63 -0.14 12.96
CA TRP A 6 -20.79 0.97 12.49
C TRP A 6 -20.79 2.16 13.46
N ASP A 7 -21.13 1.94 14.74
CA ASP A 7 -21.18 2.98 15.76
C ASP A 7 -19.80 3.63 15.95
N THR A 8 -19.70 4.85 15.43
CA THR A 8 -18.64 5.83 15.72
C THR A 8 -17.22 5.45 15.28
N ALA A 9 -17.03 5.09 14.02
CA ALA A 9 -15.70 5.10 13.43
C ALA A 9 -15.15 6.54 13.40
N LYS A 10 -14.50 6.99 14.48
CA LYS A 10 -13.60 8.15 14.45
C LYS A 10 -12.66 7.92 13.27
N ALA A 11 -12.74 8.80 12.27
CA ALA A 11 -11.77 8.78 11.18
C ALA A 11 -10.38 8.92 11.80
N SER A 12 -9.54 7.90 11.63
CA SER A 12 -8.14 7.94 12.08
C SER A 12 -7.44 9.15 11.46
N HIS A 13 -6.37 9.64 12.08
CA HIS A 13 -5.57 10.70 11.45
C HIS A 13 -5.09 10.26 10.06
N LEU A 14 -5.11 11.20 9.11
CA LEU A 14 -4.62 10.96 7.77
C LEU A 14 -3.09 10.85 7.81
N VAL A 15 -2.57 9.72 7.32
CA VAL A 15 -1.14 9.46 7.13
C VAL A 15 -0.89 9.03 5.69
N GLU A 16 0.38 8.94 5.30
CA GLU A 16 0.77 8.73 3.90
C GLU A 16 0.19 7.44 3.31
N ASP A 17 0.15 6.37 4.10
CA ASP A 17 -0.23 5.02 3.64
C ASP A 17 -1.71 4.69 3.82
N ASN A 18 -2.48 5.51 4.56
CA ASN A 18 -3.89 5.23 4.85
C ASN A 18 -4.89 6.03 4.02
N TYR A 19 -4.42 6.86 3.07
CA TYR A 19 -5.26 7.81 2.34
C TYR A 19 -6.50 7.16 1.69
N ARG A 20 -6.36 6.00 1.04
CA ARG A 20 -7.50 5.31 0.40
C ARG A 20 -8.61 4.96 1.39
N LEU A 21 -8.24 4.33 2.50
CA LEU A 21 -9.21 3.92 3.53
C LEU A 21 -9.76 5.14 4.28
N TRP A 22 -8.90 6.15 4.51
CA TRP A 22 -9.27 7.40 5.16
C TRP A 22 -10.34 8.15 4.36
N VAL A 23 -10.19 8.26 3.04
CA VAL A 23 -11.17 8.91 2.15
C VAL A 23 -12.54 8.26 2.29
N ILE A 24 -12.61 6.94 2.23
CA ILE A 24 -13.87 6.20 2.33
C ILE A 24 -14.52 6.46 3.70
N LYS A 25 -13.75 6.33 4.79
CA LYS A 25 -14.25 6.57 6.15
C LYS A 25 -14.71 8.02 6.33
N MET A 26 -13.95 8.98 5.80
CA MET A 26 -14.26 10.40 5.94
C MET A 26 -15.51 10.78 5.13
N GLN A 27 -15.67 10.25 3.93
CA GLN A 27 -16.91 10.41 3.15
C GLN A 27 -18.12 9.89 3.91
N VAL A 28 -18.04 8.69 4.48
CA VAL A 28 -19.12 8.10 5.29
C VAL A 28 -19.46 8.99 6.49
N VAL A 29 -18.45 9.44 7.24
CA VAL A 29 -18.66 10.31 8.41
C VAL A 29 -19.29 11.65 8.04
N LEU A 30 -18.88 12.25 6.92
CA LEU A 30 -19.41 13.54 6.46
C LEU A 30 -20.84 13.43 5.95
N VAL A 31 -21.18 12.33 5.25
CA VAL A 31 -22.56 12.06 4.83
C VAL A 31 -23.46 11.78 6.04
N GLN A 32 -23.01 10.97 7.00
CA GLN A 32 -23.78 10.68 8.22
C GLN A 32 -24.08 11.93 9.06
N LYS A 33 -23.20 12.94 8.98
CA LYS A 33 -23.35 14.20 9.72
C LYS A 33 -24.02 15.31 8.90
N ASP A 34 -24.42 15.03 7.66
CA ASP A 34 -24.97 16.02 6.73
C ASP A 34 -24.02 17.22 6.48
N LEU A 35 -22.72 16.95 6.50
CA LEU A 35 -21.65 17.95 6.29
C LEU A 35 -20.99 17.82 4.92
N TRP A 36 -21.35 16.82 4.13
CA TRP A 36 -20.72 16.56 2.83
C TRP A 36 -20.87 17.75 1.87
N GLU A 37 -22.04 18.39 1.84
CA GLU A 37 -22.29 19.55 0.99
C GLU A 37 -21.52 20.81 1.43
N GLN A 38 -20.97 20.83 2.65
CA GLN A 38 -20.16 21.92 3.16
C GLN A 38 -18.66 21.73 2.83
N VAL A 39 -18.29 20.59 2.24
CA VAL A 39 -16.91 20.31 1.87
C VAL A 39 -16.52 21.20 0.69
N ASP A 40 -15.45 21.96 0.87
CA ASP A 40 -14.79 22.63 -0.25
C ASP A 40 -14.19 21.58 -1.19
N ILE A 41 -14.83 21.47 -2.37
CA ILE A 41 -14.48 20.54 -3.44
C ILE A 41 -13.05 20.78 -3.94
N GLU A 42 -12.59 22.03 -4.00
CA GLU A 42 -11.24 22.37 -4.46
C GLU A 42 -10.19 21.87 -3.46
N CYS A 43 -10.40 22.12 -2.16
CA CYS A 43 -9.55 21.57 -1.11
C CYS A 43 -9.52 20.04 -1.10
N TRP A 44 -10.68 19.39 -1.30
CA TRP A 44 -10.79 17.93 -1.38
C TRP A 44 -10.00 17.36 -2.57
N PHE A 45 -10.10 18.00 -3.74
CA PHE A 45 -9.33 17.61 -4.92
C PHE A 45 -7.82 17.83 -4.74
N LYS A 46 -7.41 18.93 -4.13
CA LYS A 46 -6.00 19.21 -3.84
C LYS A 46 -5.41 18.16 -2.91
N LEU A 47 -6.12 17.83 -1.82
CA LEU A 47 -5.75 16.75 -0.91
C LEU A 47 -5.58 15.42 -1.67
N ARG A 48 -6.54 15.09 -2.54
CA ARG A 48 -6.47 13.91 -3.40
C ARG A 48 -5.25 13.90 -4.30
N ASN A 49 -4.96 15.01 -4.96
CA ASN A 49 -3.84 15.08 -5.89
C ASN A 49 -2.49 14.98 -5.16
N THR A 50 -2.36 15.62 -3.99
CA THR A 50 -1.14 15.53 -3.17
C THR A 50 -0.90 14.11 -2.66
N HIS A 51 -1.92 13.44 -2.11
CA HIS A 51 -1.78 12.07 -1.62
C HIS A 51 -1.70 11.03 -2.75
N ARG A 52 -2.32 11.29 -3.91
CA ARG A 52 -2.14 10.45 -5.09
C ARG A 52 -0.72 10.53 -5.63
N ALA A 53 -0.14 11.73 -5.71
CA ALA A 53 1.23 11.91 -6.19
C ALA A 53 2.25 11.28 -5.21
N LYS A 54 2.08 11.52 -3.91
CA LYS A 54 2.93 10.91 -2.88
C LYS A 54 2.76 9.39 -2.82
N GLY A 55 1.51 8.91 -2.79
CA GLY A 55 1.20 7.48 -2.82
C GLY A 55 1.77 6.79 -4.05
N PHE A 56 1.73 7.44 -5.22
CA PHE A 56 2.34 6.93 -6.45
C PHE A 56 3.86 6.84 -6.36
N ILE A 57 4.55 7.85 -5.81
CA ILE A 57 6.01 7.81 -5.61
C ILE A 57 6.39 6.71 -4.60
N THR A 58 5.66 6.60 -3.49
CA THR A 58 5.88 5.56 -2.47
C THR A 58 5.62 4.16 -3.02
N GLU A 59 4.55 3.98 -3.79
CA GLU A 59 4.25 2.74 -4.51
C GLU A 59 5.37 2.41 -5.51
N LEU A 60 5.81 3.37 -6.32
CA LEU A 60 6.89 3.18 -7.28
C LEU A 60 8.21 2.81 -6.62
N ALA A 61 8.55 3.46 -5.49
CA ALA A 61 9.75 3.14 -4.72
C ALA A 61 9.70 1.71 -4.16
N LYS A 62 8.53 1.26 -3.67
CA LYS A 62 8.31 -0.13 -3.22
C LYS A 62 8.43 -1.11 -4.40
N TRP A 63 7.88 -0.77 -5.57
CA TRP A 63 8.02 -1.58 -6.78
C TRP A 63 9.48 -1.71 -7.24
N TRP A 64 10.24 -0.61 -7.25
CA TRP A 64 11.67 -0.67 -7.55
C TRP A 64 12.42 -1.54 -6.55
N THR A 65 12.14 -1.38 -5.26
CA THR A 65 12.75 -2.23 -4.24
C THR A 65 12.39 -3.70 -4.47
N PHE A 66 11.17 -4.01 -4.89
CA PHE A 66 10.74 -5.38 -5.17
C PHE A 66 11.40 -5.98 -6.43
N TYR A 67 11.43 -5.27 -7.55
CA TYR A 67 11.97 -5.83 -8.80
C TYR A 67 13.48 -5.90 -8.86
N TYR A 68 14.18 -4.99 -8.19
CA TYR A 68 15.64 -4.89 -8.25
C TYR A 68 16.36 -5.56 -7.07
N VAL A 69 15.62 -6.21 -6.17
CA VAL A 69 16.24 -6.89 -5.04
C VAL A 69 17.03 -8.12 -5.49
N GLN A 70 18.26 -8.24 -4.99
CA GLN A 70 19.15 -9.38 -5.24
C GLN A 70 19.45 -10.15 -3.94
N MET A 71 19.63 -11.47 -4.05
CA MET A 71 20.07 -12.29 -2.94
C MET A 71 21.52 -11.92 -2.57
N GLN A 72 21.77 -11.68 -1.28
CA GLN A 72 23.12 -11.29 -0.83
C GLN A 72 24.02 -12.52 -0.72
N GLU A 73 25.35 -12.37 -0.90
CA GLU A 73 26.33 -13.46 -0.84
C GLU A 73 26.23 -14.30 0.44
N SER A 74 26.11 -13.64 1.59
CA SER A 74 26.04 -14.25 2.92
C SER A 74 24.63 -14.72 3.32
N GLU A 75 23.60 -14.43 2.52
CA GLU A 75 22.21 -14.77 2.85
C GLU A 75 21.91 -16.23 2.49
N SER A 76 21.08 -16.90 3.29
CA SER A 76 20.55 -18.23 2.96
C SER A 76 19.36 -18.13 2.01
N CYS A 77 19.06 -19.19 1.23
CA CYS A 77 17.88 -19.19 0.36
C CYS A 77 16.57 -18.97 1.14
N GLN A 78 16.49 -19.46 2.38
CA GLN A 78 15.33 -19.21 3.25
C GLN A 78 15.24 -17.74 3.69
N GLY A 79 16.39 -17.12 4.02
CA GLY A 79 16.46 -15.69 4.31
C GLY A 79 16.02 -14.85 3.11
N TRP A 80 16.48 -15.23 1.92
CA TRP A 80 16.08 -14.60 0.66
C TRP A 80 14.56 -14.66 0.43
N ILE A 81 13.97 -15.85 0.54
CA ILE A 81 12.52 -16.03 0.40
C ILE A 81 11.75 -15.20 1.44
N ALA A 82 12.23 -15.15 2.69
CA ALA A 82 11.60 -14.36 3.74
C ALA A 82 11.64 -12.86 3.43
N ARG A 83 12.75 -12.35 2.90
CA ARG A 83 12.92 -10.94 2.50
C ARG A 83 12.01 -10.57 1.32
N VAL A 84 11.91 -11.41 0.30
CA VAL A 84 10.95 -11.21 -0.80
C VAL A 84 9.51 -11.20 -0.28
N LYS A 85 9.14 -12.11 0.63
CA LYS A 85 7.81 -12.10 1.28
C LYS A 85 7.55 -10.82 2.08
N ALA A 86 8.55 -10.26 2.74
CA ALA A 86 8.42 -8.99 3.44
C ALA A 86 8.15 -7.82 2.47
N LEU A 87 8.81 -7.81 1.30
CA LEU A 87 8.56 -6.81 0.25
C LEU A 87 7.15 -6.92 -0.34
N VAL A 88 6.65 -8.14 -0.57
CA VAL A 88 5.26 -8.36 -0.99
C VAL A 88 4.26 -7.84 0.04
N ARG A 89 4.51 -8.04 1.34
CA ARG A 89 3.68 -7.48 2.41
C ARG A 89 3.73 -5.95 2.41
N ALA A 90 4.90 -5.35 2.20
CA ALA A 90 5.06 -3.90 2.14
C ALA A 90 4.32 -3.25 0.95
N LEU A 91 4.17 -3.97 -0.18
CA LEU A 91 3.32 -3.57 -1.31
C LEU A 91 1.83 -3.72 -0.96
N LYS A 92 1.46 -4.80 -0.27
CA LYS A 92 0.08 -4.99 0.20
C LYS A 92 -0.38 -3.91 1.17
N GLU A 93 0.51 -3.39 2.02
CA GLU A 93 0.23 -2.28 2.94
C GLU A 93 -0.18 -0.99 2.22
N VAL A 94 0.32 -0.76 1.00
CA VAL A 94 -0.11 0.36 0.14
C VAL A 94 -1.23 -0.02 -0.82
N ASN A 95 -1.92 -1.13 -0.54
CA ASN A 95 -3.05 -1.67 -1.30
C ASN A 95 -2.67 -2.07 -2.75
N VAL A 96 -1.47 -2.62 -2.91
CA VAL A 96 -0.98 -3.20 -4.16
C VAL A 96 -0.87 -4.72 -3.99
N GLU A 97 -1.60 -5.45 -4.82
CA GLU A 97 -1.50 -6.91 -4.88
C GLU A 97 -0.42 -7.31 -5.88
N VAL A 98 0.43 -8.25 -5.47
CA VAL A 98 1.51 -8.79 -6.31
C VAL A 98 1.05 -10.15 -6.85
N ASP A 99 1.15 -10.32 -8.16
CA ASP A 99 0.78 -11.56 -8.82
C ASP A 99 1.77 -12.71 -8.50
N GLU A 100 1.31 -13.96 -8.53
CA GLU A 100 2.16 -15.13 -8.28
C GLU A 100 3.33 -15.24 -9.28
N ILE A 101 3.11 -14.89 -10.55
CA ILE A 101 4.18 -14.90 -11.57
C ILE A 101 5.24 -13.87 -11.22
N GLN A 102 4.85 -12.69 -10.75
CA GLN A 102 5.80 -11.65 -10.32
C GLN A 102 6.63 -12.09 -9.12
N LYS A 103 6.02 -12.80 -8.15
CA LYS A 103 6.73 -13.37 -6.99
C LYS A 103 7.78 -14.38 -7.43
N VAL A 104 7.41 -15.32 -8.31
CA VAL A 104 8.32 -16.33 -8.84
C VAL A 104 9.44 -15.68 -9.66
N LEU A 105 9.11 -14.72 -10.51
CA LEU A 105 10.07 -14.00 -11.33
C LEU A 105 11.15 -13.33 -10.47
N VAL A 106 10.77 -12.57 -9.43
CA VAL A 106 11.72 -11.91 -8.53
C VAL A 106 12.57 -12.93 -7.76
N LEU A 107 11.96 -14.02 -7.29
CA LEU A 107 12.69 -15.09 -6.60
C LEU A 107 13.79 -15.70 -7.48
N VAL A 108 13.51 -15.93 -8.75
CA VAL A 108 14.46 -16.52 -9.72
C VAL A 108 15.48 -15.49 -10.19
N MET A 109 15.04 -14.28 -10.55
CA MET A 109 15.93 -13.21 -11.01
C MET A 109 16.96 -12.81 -9.95
N GLY A 110 16.55 -12.77 -8.67
CA GLY A 110 17.45 -12.46 -7.56
C GLY A 110 18.51 -13.54 -7.26
N LEU A 111 18.43 -14.70 -7.91
CA LEU A 111 19.40 -15.79 -7.83
C LEU A 111 20.35 -15.83 -9.03
N MET A 112 20.03 -15.15 -10.14
CA MET A 112 20.78 -15.29 -11.39
C MET A 112 22.22 -14.77 -11.30
N ASP A 113 22.51 -13.76 -10.47
CA ASP A 113 23.89 -13.31 -10.28
C ASP A 113 24.78 -14.33 -9.54
N LYS A 114 24.19 -15.29 -8.81
CA LYS A 114 24.94 -16.35 -8.09
C LYS A 114 25.04 -17.68 -8.83
N TYR A 115 24.04 -17.99 -9.65
CA TYR A 115 23.87 -19.33 -10.23
C TYR A 115 23.70 -19.31 -11.76
N GLY A 116 23.67 -18.12 -12.39
CA GLY A 116 23.56 -17.92 -13.83
C GLY A 116 24.90 -17.99 -14.57
#